data_AF-A0A2X3M8S8-F1
#
_entry.id   AF-A0A2X3M8S8-F1
#
_cell.length_a   1.000
_cell.length_b   1.000
_cell.length_c   1.000
_cell.angle_alpha   90.00
_cell.angle_beta   90.00
_cell.angle_gamma   90.00
#
_symmetry.space_group_name_H-M   'P 1'
#
loop_
_entity.id
_entity.type
_entity.pdbx_description
1 polymer ?
#
loop_
_entity_poly.entity_id
_entity_poly.type
_entity_poly.pdbx_seq_one_letter_code
_entity_poly.pdbx_strand_id
1 'polypeptide(L)'
;MCKRTPMLTEAFGIEVNASNMNRPEDGARFEPLIGNPGDGSSPHCAVVDEYHEHATDALYTTMLTGMGARRQPLMWAITPPGTTLRGRATTSGGSHRDAQRLGA
;
A
#
# COMPACT_ATOMS: atom_id res chain seq x y z
N MET A 1 11.45 13.51 -11.42
CA MET A 1 10.98 14.81 -10.90
C MET A 1 12.15 15.63 -10.34
N CYS A 2 12.86 15.16 -9.31
CA CYS A 2 13.92 15.92 -8.63
C CYS A 2 15.06 16.43 -9.56
N LYS A 3 15.51 15.64 -10.53
CA LYS A 3 16.53 16.08 -11.52
C LYS A 3 16.13 17.32 -12.34
N ARG A 4 14.82 17.62 -12.44
CA ARG A 4 14.29 18.78 -13.18
C ARG A 4 14.02 19.99 -12.28
N THR A 5 14.33 19.91 -10.98
CA THR A 5 14.03 20.96 -10.00
C THR A 5 15.23 21.15 -9.06
N PRO A 6 16.32 21.83 -9.50
CA PRO A 6 17.55 21.95 -8.72
C PRO A 6 17.39 22.61 -7.35
N MET A 7 16.47 23.60 -7.23
CA MET A 7 16.19 24.23 -5.95
C MET A 7 15.62 23.24 -4.90
N LEU A 8 14.88 22.22 -5.34
CA LEU A 8 14.35 21.19 -4.45
C LEU A 8 15.49 20.31 -3.91
N THR A 9 16.45 19.96 -4.76
CA THR A 9 17.61 19.14 -4.35
C THR A 9 18.54 19.91 -3.42
N GLU A 10 18.77 21.20 -3.66
CA GLU A 10 19.63 22.03 -2.83
C GLU A 10 19.01 22.32 -1.45
N ALA A 11 17.73 22.71 -1.41
CA ALA A 11 17.06 23.08 -0.16
C ALA A 11 16.94 21.92 0.85
N PHE A 12 16.84 20.68 0.35
CA PHE A 12 16.63 19.49 1.18
C PHE A 12 17.79 18.48 1.12
N GLY A 13 18.89 18.80 0.42
CA GLY A 13 20.05 17.90 0.29
C GLY A 13 19.72 16.56 -0.37
N ILE A 14 18.82 16.54 -1.35
CA ILE A 14 18.32 15.29 -1.95
C ILE A 14 19.30 14.76 -2.99
N GLU A 15 19.81 13.55 -2.75
CA GLU A 15 20.50 12.74 -3.76
C GLU A 15 19.50 11.91 -4.57
N VAL A 16 19.64 11.91 -5.90
CA VAL A 16 18.68 11.22 -6.78
C VAL A 16 19.11 9.79 -7.06
N ASN A 17 18.44 8.85 -6.39
CA ASN A 17 18.58 7.41 -6.60
C ASN A 17 17.77 6.88 -7.80
N ALA A 18 18.05 5.65 -8.21
CA ALA A 18 17.37 5.00 -9.33
C ALA A 18 15.92 4.60 -9.02
N SER A 19 15.63 4.08 -7.81
CA SER A 19 14.33 3.44 -7.52
C SER A 19 13.91 3.43 -6.04
N ASN A 20 14.53 4.22 -5.16
CA ASN A 20 14.13 4.28 -3.75
C ASN A 20 14.12 5.71 -3.20
N MET A 21 13.31 5.92 -2.16
CA MET A 21 13.40 7.08 -1.29
C MET A 21 13.82 6.55 0.08
N ASN A 22 14.99 6.97 0.55
CA ASN A 22 15.52 6.48 1.81
C ASN A 22 16.24 7.61 2.56
N ARG A 23 16.36 7.44 3.87
CA ARG A 23 17.16 8.29 4.74
C ARG A 23 18.14 7.37 5.48
N PRO A 24 19.42 7.32 5.05
CA PRO A 24 20.40 6.39 5.61
C PRO A 24 20.64 6.57 7.12
N GLU A 25 20.48 7.80 7.61
CA GLU A 25 20.78 8.17 9.00
C GLU A 25 19.90 7.44 10.01
N ASP A 26 18.65 7.13 9.66
CA ASP A 26 17.71 6.42 10.52
C ASP A 26 17.13 5.15 9.89
N GLY A 27 17.66 4.75 8.73
CA GLY A 27 17.25 3.54 8.00
C GLY A 27 15.82 3.59 7.47
N ALA A 28 15.18 4.77 7.45
CA ALA A 28 13.85 4.92 6.88
C ALA A 28 13.89 4.70 5.38
N ARG A 29 12.94 3.91 4.86
CA ARG A 29 12.85 3.59 3.44
C ARG A 29 11.40 3.55 2.96
N PHE A 30 11.20 4.06 1.75
CA PHE A 30 9.99 3.95 0.96
C PHE A 30 10.40 3.44 -0.42
N GLU A 31 10.03 2.20 -0.69
CA GLU A 31 10.52 1.44 -1.84
C GLU A 31 9.37 0.68 -2.51
N PRO A 32 9.38 0.57 -3.85
CA PRO A 32 8.42 -0.25 -4.55
C PRO A 32 8.64 -1.71 -4.17
N LEU A 33 7.53 -2.45 -4.01
CA LEU A 33 7.61 -3.88 -3.83
C LEU A 33 7.80 -4.56 -5.18
N ILE A 34 8.96 -5.17 -5.38
CA ILE A 34 9.28 -5.91 -6.61
C ILE A 34 9.04 -7.40 -6.39
N GLY A 35 8.18 -8.00 -7.20
CA GLY A 35 7.88 -9.43 -7.13
C GLY A 35 7.10 -9.82 -5.86
N ASN A 36 7.35 -11.02 -5.35
CA ASN A 36 6.73 -11.52 -4.12
C ASN A 36 7.79 -11.55 -3.00
N PRO A 37 7.65 -10.74 -1.93
CA PRO A 37 8.61 -10.71 -0.83
C PRO A 37 8.46 -11.89 0.15
N GLY A 38 7.53 -12.83 -0.09
CA GLY A 38 7.20 -13.91 0.84
C GLY A 38 6.57 -13.34 2.11
N ASP A 39 7.13 -13.66 3.27
CA ASP A 39 6.67 -13.14 4.58
C ASP A 39 7.35 -11.82 5.00
N GLY A 40 8.12 -11.20 4.10
CA GLY A 40 9.42 -10.66 4.48
C GLY A 40 9.67 -9.14 4.46
N SER A 41 8.69 -8.28 4.18
CA SER A 41 9.01 -6.83 4.12
C SER A 41 8.90 -6.11 5.47
N SER A 42 8.18 -6.68 6.44
CA SER A 42 7.86 -6.07 7.74
C SER A 42 7.62 -4.56 7.63
N PRO A 43 6.66 -4.09 6.82
CA PRO A 43 6.48 -2.66 6.63
C PRO A 43 5.79 -2.02 7.85
N HIS A 44 5.99 -0.72 8.07
CA HIS A 44 5.12 0.05 8.98
C HIS A 44 3.85 0.49 8.26
N CYS A 45 3.96 0.75 6.95
CA CYS A 45 2.90 1.19 6.07
C CYS A 45 3.04 0.47 4.73
N ALA A 46 1.95 -0.12 4.24
CA ALA A 46 1.86 -0.69 2.91
C ALA A 46 0.79 0.06 2.11
N VAL A 47 1.16 0.52 0.92
CA VAL A 47 0.24 1.19 -0.02
C VAL A 47 0.01 0.27 -1.20
N VAL A 48 -1.25 -0.03 -1.46
CA VAL A 48 -1.69 -0.86 -2.58
C VAL A 48 -2.57 0.00 -3.47
N ASP A 49 -2.01 0.44 -4.60
CA ASP A 49 -2.76 1.24 -5.56
C ASP A 49 -3.50 0.37 -6.56
N GLU A 50 -4.58 0.89 -7.14
CA GLU A 50 -5.41 0.21 -8.13
C GLU A 50 -5.71 -1.27 -7.81
N TYR A 51 -6.08 -1.55 -6.56
CA TYR A 51 -6.16 -2.92 -6.03
C TYR A 51 -7.04 -3.86 -6.87
N HIS A 52 -8.09 -3.33 -7.50
CA HIS A 52 -8.97 -4.09 -8.36
C HIS A 52 -8.30 -4.69 -9.61
N GLU A 53 -7.20 -4.10 -10.10
CA GLU A 53 -6.45 -4.60 -11.26
C GLU A 53 -5.52 -5.76 -10.92
N HIS A 54 -5.30 -6.03 -9.63
CA HIS A 54 -4.44 -7.12 -9.21
C HIS A 54 -5.00 -8.46 -9.71
N ALA A 55 -4.13 -9.37 -10.16
CA ALA A 55 -4.54 -10.71 -10.61
C ALA A 55 -4.88 -11.65 -9.43
N THR A 56 -4.25 -11.45 -8.27
CA THR A 56 -4.43 -12.23 -7.04
C THR A 56 -4.35 -11.33 -5.80
N ASP A 57 -4.79 -11.83 -4.65
CA ASP A 57 -4.67 -11.14 -3.35
C ASP A 57 -3.27 -11.27 -2.72
N ALA A 58 -2.34 -11.93 -3.39
CA ALA A 58 -1.04 -12.30 -2.83
C ALA A 58 -0.31 -11.08 -2.24
N LEU A 59 -0.23 -9.97 -2.98
CA LEU A 59 0.45 -8.75 -2.51
C LEU A 59 -0.21 -8.19 -1.24
N TYR A 60 -1.54 -8.08 -1.23
CA TYR A 60 -2.28 -7.56 -0.08
C TYR A 60 -2.08 -8.43 1.15
N THR A 61 -2.27 -9.75 1.00
CA THR A 61 -2.13 -10.73 2.08
C THR A 61 -0.71 -10.75 2.63
N THR A 62 0.29 -10.79 1.76
CA THR A 62 1.72 -10.74 2.14
C THR A 62 2.07 -9.48 2.93
N MET A 63 1.58 -8.31 2.50
CA MET A 63 1.82 -7.08 3.24
C MET A 63 1.10 -7.09 4.60
N LEU A 64 -0.13 -7.58 4.64
CA LEU A 64 -0.91 -7.69 5.87
C LEU A 64 -0.24 -8.62 6.90
N THR A 65 0.22 -9.79 6.48
CA THR A 65 0.92 -10.74 7.36
C THR A 65 2.28 -10.21 7.80
N GLY A 66 3.05 -9.61 6.88
CA GLY A 66 4.34 -9.00 7.19
C GLY A 66 4.25 -7.90 8.25
N MET A 67 3.10 -7.25 8.37
CA MET A 67 2.85 -6.22 9.40
C MET A 67 2.53 -6.76 10.79
N GLY A 68 2.38 -8.08 10.99
CA GLY A 68 1.86 -8.68 12.22
C GLY A 68 2.64 -8.37 13.50
N ALA A 69 3.94 -8.06 13.40
CA ALA A 69 4.77 -7.69 14.54
C ALA A 69 4.75 -6.19 14.88
N ARG A 70 4.06 -5.35 14.09
CA ARG A 70 4.07 -3.89 14.27
C ARG A 70 2.95 -3.43 15.19
N ARG A 71 3.28 -2.48 16.09
CA ARG A 71 2.33 -1.90 17.06
C ARG A 71 1.27 -1.00 16.40
N GLN A 72 1.64 -0.32 15.31
CA GLN A 72 0.78 0.63 14.60
C GLN A 72 0.94 0.43 13.08
N PRO A 73 0.54 -0.72 12.52
CA PRO A 73 0.64 -0.97 11.09
C PRO A 73 -0.47 -0.22 10.34
N LEU A 74 -0.17 0.23 9.14
CA LEU A 74 -1.14 0.83 8.23
C LEU A 74 -1.16 0.09 6.89
N MET A 75 -2.30 -0.51 6.58
CA MET A 75 -2.63 -0.96 5.22
C MET A 75 -3.47 0.11 4.54
N TRP A 76 -3.00 0.67 3.43
CA TRP A 76 -3.76 1.62 2.61
C TRP A 76 -3.97 1.05 1.21
N ALA A 77 -5.17 0.54 0.94
CA ALA A 77 -5.58 0.12 -0.39
C ALA A 77 -6.42 1.21 -1.08
N ILE A 78 -6.08 1.54 -2.33
CA ILE A 78 -6.76 2.51 -3.18
C ILE A 78 -7.41 1.74 -4.34
N THR A 79 -8.67 2.05 -4.62
CA THR A 79 -9.41 1.47 -5.74
C THR A 79 -10.46 2.47 -6.25
N PRO A 80 -10.76 2.51 -7.55
CA PRO A 80 -11.83 3.32 -8.10
C PRO A 80 -13.19 2.88 -7.53
N PRO A 81 -14.17 3.80 -7.46
CA PRO A 81 -15.52 3.47 -7.01
C PRO A 81 -16.24 2.56 -8.02
N GLY A 82 -17.07 1.64 -7.53
CA GLY A 82 -17.93 0.79 -8.36
C GLY A 82 -17.27 -0.49 -8.89
N THR A 83 -15.98 -0.70 -8.62
CA THR A 83 -15.35 -2.00 -8.84
C THR A 83 -15.78 -2.94 -7.72
N THR A 84 -16.35 -4.08 -8.11
CA THR A 84 -16.82 -5.07 -7.15
C THR A 84 -15.60 -5.80 -6.59
N LEU A 85 -15.32 -5.61 -5.29
CA LEU A 85 -14.33 -6.41 -4.54
C LEU A 85 -14.73 -7.90 -4.42
N ARG A 86 -15.96 -8.30 -4.84
CA ARG A 86 -16.39 -9.71 -4.83
C ARG A 86 -15.50 -10.53 -5.75
N GLY A 87 -14.56 -11.23 -5.15
CA GLY A 87 -13.59 -12.09 -5.81
C GLY A 87 -12.22 -12.03 -5.11
N ARG A 88 -11.99 -10.99 -4.31
CA ARG A 88 -10.75 -10.71 -3.61
C ARG A 88 -11.08 -10.41 -2.15
N ALA A 89 -10.77 -11.35 -1.26
CA ALA A 89 -11.34 -11.40 0.07
C ALA A 89 -10.80 -10.26 0.96
N THR A 90 -11.45 -9.11 0.91
CA THR A 90 -11.48 -8.17 2.03
C THR A 90 -12.93 -8.08 2.50
N THR A 91 -13.24 -8.75 3.61
CA THR A 91 -14.45 -8.47 4.38
C THR A 91 -14.29 -7.09 5.00
N SER A 92 -14.50 -6.02 4.22
CA SER A 92 -14.81 -4.73 4.78
C SER A 92 -16.25 -4.80 5.29
N GLY A 93 -16.43 -4.45 6.56
CA GLY A 93 -17.66 -4.61 7.32
C GLY A 93 -18.88 -4.09 6.57
N GLY A 94 -19.95 -4.89 6.62
CA GLY A 94 -21.26 -4.53 6.13
C GLY A 94 -21.66 -3.17 6.69
N SER A 95 -21.85 -2.20 5.79
CA SER A 95 -22.50 -0.95 6.15
C SER A 95 -23.92 -1.29 6.63
N HIS A 96 -24.32 -0.64 7.72
CA HIS A 96 -25.55 -0.90 8.48
C HIS A 96 -26.85 -0.53 7.74
N ARG A 97 -26.88 -0.56 6.39
CA ARG A 97 -27.97 0.00 5.56
C ARG A 97 -28.57 -0.93 4.50
N ASP A 98 -28.21 -2.20 4.45
CA ASP A 98 -28.77 -3.12 3.44
C ASP A 98 -29.83 -4.10 3.98
N ALA A 99 -30.31 -3.92 5.22
CA ALA A 99 -31.29 -4.82 5.86
C ALA A 99 -32.78 -4.44 5.64
N GLN A 100 -33.13 -3.58 4.69
CA GLN A 100 -34.53 -3.12 4.51
C GLN A 100 -35.14 -3.28 3.11
N ARG A 101 -34.58 -4.07 2.19
CA ARG A 101 -35.18 -4.25 0.85
C ARG A 101 -35.22 -5.68 0.32
N LEU A 102 -35.54 -6.64 1.18
CA LEU A 102 -36.02 -7.96 0.73
C LEU A 102 -37.30 -8.30 1.47
N GLY A 103 -38.39 -7.76 0.93
CA GLY A 103 -39.77 -7.95 1.35
C GLY A 103 -40.69 -7.62 0.18
N ALA A 104 -40.69 -8.51 -0.81
CA ALA A 104 -41.73 -8.73 -1.83
C ALA A 104 -41.45 -10.07 -2.51
#